data_AF-W4V693-F1
#
_entry.id   AF-W4V693-F1
#
_cell.length_a   1.000
_cell.length_b   1.000
_cell.length_c   1.000
_cell.angle_alpha   90.00
_cell.angle_beta   90.00
_cell.angle_gamma   90.00
#
_symmetry.space_group_name_H-M   'P 1'
#
loop_
_entity.id
_entity.type
_entity.pdbx_description
1 polymer ?
#
loop_
_entity_poly.entity_id
_entity_poly.type
_entity_poly.pdbx_seq_one_letter_code
_entity_poly.pdbx_strand_id
1 'polypeptide(L)'
;MRMKTSMKAFLAMMLAVVIPITSCIFMTNAVSADGDKYEFEDGIHNGAQIYTDYVGKNEYGDVFDLTGSTCSFIGQKGTSTSVNVEVDKEGLYEIFISYVQPYDKIKKVQYLNVNGSNQGEVSFPFTLKWKELSAGIVKLNAGTNNIELEAYWGYTYFDYLVVKPADESIVGLKVPKTLVNPNATKEAKALMSYLVDIYGKHILSGQQELCGSHNYPGSEAEFTYIQEKTGKLPAVRGFDFMNYRGNGLMWDDLCAERVIEWYNEKGGIPTVCWHWFSPGDIGKKADNSFYTESTTFSISKALTPGTEENIALLNDIDTMAKKLKQVQDAGVPILFRPLHEAEGGWFWWGAEGPEPCVKLYRLLYDKFTNEYGLNNLIWIWTSYTYETSAAWYPGDDVVDIVGYDKYNAKDGKPNGSAISSTFYTW
;
A
#
# COMPACT_ATOMS: atom_id res chain seq x y z
N MET A 1 86.37 24.63 -43.50
CA MET A 1 86.24 26.00 -44.03
C MET A 1 84.76 26.23 -44.38
N ARG A 2 83.90 26.66 -43.46
CA ARG A 2 83.59 28.06 -43.10
C ARG A 2 82.84 28.08 -41.76
N MET A 3 83.00 29.20 -41.06
CA MET A 3 82.65 29.45 -39.66
C MET A 3 81.20 29.91 -39.42
N LYS A 4 80.74 29.66 -38.16
CA LYS A 4 79.80 30.41 -37.29
C LYS A 4 78.31 30.37 -37.72
N THR A 5 77.34 30.21 -36.81
CA THR A 5 77.17 30.92 -35.53
C THR A 5 76.25 30.15 -34.56
N SER A 6 76.43 30.40 -33.26
CA SER A 6 75.70 29.86 -32.11
C SER A 6 74.23 30.29 -32.02
N MET A 7 73.37 29.42 -31.48
CA MET A 7 72.39 29.84 -30.47
C MET A 7 71.92 28.63 -29.65
N LYS A 8 72.12 28.70 -28.33
CA LYS A 8 71.58 27.74 -27.35
C LYS A 8 70.10 28.05 -27.17
N ALA A 9 69.23 27.05 -27.31
CA ALA A 9 67.84 27.14 -26.88
C ALA A 9 67.55 25.95 -25.94
N PHE A 10 67.38 26.28 -24.67
CA PHE A 10 66.77 25.42 -23.65
C PHE A 10 65.29 25.24 -24.04
N LEU A 11 64.83 24.00 -24.20
CA LEU A 11 63.40 23.71 -24.25
C LEU A 11 63.05 22.91 -22.99
N ALA A 12 62.45 23.60 -22.03
CA ALA A 12 61.85 23.00 -20.85
C ALA A 12 60.49 22.40 -21.23
N MET A 13 60.28 21.13 -20.89
CA MET A 13 58.96 20.49 -20.89
C MET A 13 58.08 21.20 -19.85
N MET A 14 57.04 21.91 -20.29
CA MET A 14 55.91 22.26 -19.44
C MET A 14 54.94 21.08 -19.41
N LEU A 15 54.92 20.34 -18.30
CA LEU A 15 53.76 19.53 -17.92
C LEU A 15 52.64 20.48 -17.48
N ALA A 16 51.56 20.53 -18.25
CA ALA A 16 50.31 21.14 -17.81
C ALA A 16 49.66 20.20 -16.77
N VAL A 17 49.76 20.57 -15.50
CA VAL A 17 48.96 19.96 -14.42
C VAL A 17 47.56 20.57 -14.50
N VAL A 18 46.61 19.79 -15.01
CA VAL A 18 45.18 20.09 -14.85
C VAL A 18 44.82 19.67 -13.42
N ILE A 19 44.67 20.65 -12.52
CA ILE A 19 44.08 20.43 -11.20
C ILE A 19 42.56 20.44 -11.40
N PRO A 20 41.84 19.34 -11.16
CA PRO A 20 40.40 19.42 -11.04
C PRO A 20 40.08 20.17 -9.75
N ILE A 21 39.41 21.31 -9.86
CA ILE A 21 38.77 21.98 -8.74
C ILE A 21 37.59 21.08 -8.35
N THR A 22 37.84 20.10 -7.48
CA THR A 22 36.79 19.42 -6.74
C THR A 22 36.24 20.39 -5.71
N SER A 23 35.12 21.01 -6.04
CA SER A 23 34.23 21.64 -5.06
C SER A 23 33.66 20.54 -4.16
N CYS A 24 34.42 20.12 -3.16
CA CYS A 24 33.90 19.30 -2.07
C CYS A 24 33.08 20.22 -1.15
N ILE A 25 31.79 20.35 -1.41
CA ILE A 25 30.83 20.74 -0.38
C ILE A 25 30.34 19.42 0.24
N PHE A 26 31.04 18.95 1.28
CA PHE A 26 30.43 18.03 2.23
C PHE A 26 29.73 18.91 3.28
N MET A 27 28.45 19.18 3.08
CA MET A 27 27.58 19.56 4.20
C MET A 27 27.00 18.27 4.76
N THR A 28 27.54 17.80 5.88
CA THR A 28 26.87 16.82 6.73
C THR A 28 25.77 17.57 7.48
N ASN A 29 24.60 17.69 6.86
CA ASN A 29 23.42 18.15 7.56
C ASN A 29 22.73 16.92 8.14
N ALA A 30 22.96 16.71 9.43
CA ALA A 30 22.07 15.87 10.20
C ALA A 30 20.70 16.54 10.19
N VAL A 31 19.70 15.84 9.64
CA VAL A 31 18.32 16.35 9.62
C VAL A 31 17.91 16.70 11.03
N SER A 32 17.57 17.98 11.25
CA SER A 32 17.18 18.46 12.56
C SER A 32 15.85 17.82 12.99
N ALA A 33 15.56 17.76 14.29
CA ALA A 33 14.25 17.31 14.77
C ALA A 33 13.10 18.20 14.23
N ASP A 34 13.41 19.45 13.88
CA ASP A 34 12.49 20.40 13.25
C ASP A 34 12.43 20.25 11.72
N GLY A 35 13.27 19.40 11.14
CA GLY A 35 13.42 19.11 9.72
C GLY A 35 14.41 19.99 8.98
N ASP A 36 14.79 19.54 7.79
CA ASP A 36 15.60 20.32 6.84
C ASP A 36 14.72 20.80 5.70
N LYS A 37 14.84 22.09 5.36
CA LYS A 37 14.07 22.73 4.29
C LYS A 37 14.83 22.70 2.97
N TYR A 38 14.11 22.40 1.89
CA TYR A 38 14.60 22.37 0.52
C TYR A 38 13.64 23.13 -0.40
N GLU A 39 14.13 24.19 -1.02
CA GLU A 39 13.35 25.05 -1.93
C GLU A 39 13.17 24.36 -3.28
N PHE A 40 11.96 24.36 -3.84
CA PHE A 40 11.70 23.68 -5.11
C PHE A 40 12.37 24.39 -6.28
N GLU A 41 12.52 25.71 -6.25
CA GLU A 41 13.14 26.52 -7.30
C GLU A 41 14.65 26.27 -7.49
N ASP A 42 15.31 25.67 -6.50
CA ASP A 42 16.70 25.20 -6.61
C ASP A 42 16.79 23.81 -7.25
N GLY A 43 15.66 23.24 -7.63
CA GLY A 43 15.48 21.90 -8.11
C GLY A 43 15.57 21.72 -9.64
N ILE A 44 15.05 20.58 -10.10
CA ILE A 44 14.90 20.24 -11.52
C ILE A 44 13.44 20.41 -11.91
N HIS A 45 13.21 21.19 -12.96
CA HIS A 45 11.89 21.48 -13.50
C HIS A 45 11.72 20.90 -14.89
N ASN A 46 10.78 19.97 -15.04
CA ASN A 46 10.37 19.47 -16.34
C ASN A 46 9.05 20.15 -16.72
N GLY A 47 9.12 21.25 -17.47
CA GLY A 47 7.94 22.01 -17.89
C GLY A 47 7.17 22.73 -16.77
N ALA A 48 7.59 22.60 -15.51
CA ALA A 48 7.14 23.46 -14.43
C ALA A 48 7.66 24.89 -14.62
N GLN A 49 6.91 25.87 -14.13
CA GLN A 49 7.21 27.30 -14.26
C GLN A 49 7.65 27.86 -12.91
N ILE A 50 8.64 28.76 -12.91
CA ILE A 50 9.10 29.43 -11.69
C ILE A 50 8.49 30.83 -11.59
N TYR A 51 7.99 31.15 -10.41
CA TYR A 51 7.37 32.42 -10.08
C TYR A 51 8.03 33.01 -8.84
N THR A 52 8.45 34.27 -8.91
CA THR A 52 8.96 35.04 -7.77
C THR A 52 8.04 36.22 -7.52
N ASP A 53 7.72 36.46 -6.24
CA ASP A 53 6.89 37.58 -5.81
C ASP A 53 5.56 37.71 -6.58
N TYR A 54 4.88 36.57 -6.77
CA TYR A 54 3.75 36.49 -7.70
C TYR A 54 2.40 36.72 -7.02
N VAL A 55 1.55 37.51 -7.67
CA VAL A 55 0.14 37.67 -7.29
C VAL A 55 -0.72 37.17 -8.44
N GLY A 56 -1.55 36.17 -8.16
CA GLY A 56 -2.42 35.52 -9.13
C GLY A 56 -3.89 35.74 -8.85
N LYS A 57 -4.72 35.44 -9.85
CA LYS A 57 -6.17 35.43 -9.75
C LYS A 57 -6.71 34.17 -10.40
N ASN A 58 -7.58 33.43 -9.70
CA ASN A 58 -8.20 32.22 -10.24
C ASN A 58 -9.46 32.53 -11.07
N GLU A 59 -10.04 31.50 -11.68
CA GLU A 59 -11.26 31.62 -12.49
C GLU A 59 -12.51 32.04 -11.70
N TYR A 60 -12.52 31.81 -10.38
CA TYR A 60 -13.60 32.24 -9.48
C TYR A 60 -13.51 33.72 -9.10
N GLY A 61 -12.41 34.37 -9.47
CA GLY A 61 -12.15 35.77 -9.15
C GLY A 61 -11.40 36.00 -7.84
N ASP A 62 -10.99 34.94 -7.14
CA ASP A 62 -10.19 35.03 -5.92
C ASP A 62 -8.76 35.43 -6.27
N VAL A 63 -8.17 36.33 -5.48
CA VAL A 63 -6.76 36.72 -5.56
C VAL A 63 -5.96 35.91 -4.54
N PHE A 64 -4.81 35.38 -4.97
CA PHE A 64 -3.84 34.72 -4.11
C PHE A 64 -2.50 35.41 -4.26
N ASP A 65 -1.87 35.70 -3.12
CA ASP A 65 -0.63 36.48 -3.01
C ASP A 65 0.49 35.56 -2.51
N LEU A 66 1.46 35.32 -3.38
CA LEU A 66 2.65 34.50 -3.15
C LEU A 66 3.91 35.36 -3.03
N THR A 67 3.75 36.64 -2.68
CA THR A 67 4.88 37.54 -2.45
C THR A 67 5.70 37.14 -1.22
N GLY A 68 7.02 37.37 -1.28
CA GLY A 68 7.97 36.92 -0.27
C GLY A 68 8.51 35.50 -0.47
N SER A 69 8.23 34.87 -1.61
CA SER A 69 8.69 33.52 -1.98
C SER A 69 9.04 33.43 -3.46
N THR A 70 9.91 32.48 -3.81
CA THR A 70 10.01 31.93 -5.17
C THR A 70 9.42 30.53 -5.13
N CYS A 71 8.67 30.14 -6.16
CA CYS A 71 7.96 28.86 -6.14
C CYS A 71 7.86 28.24 -7.52
N SER A 72 7.71 26.92 -7.55
CA SER A 72 7.47 26.14 -8.74
C SER A 72 5.98 25.88 -8.95
N PHE A 73 5.48 26.13 -10.15
CA PHE A 73 4.12 25.82 -10.58
C PHE A 73 4.10 24.63 -11.53
N ILE A 74 3.38 23.58 -11.13
CA ILE A 74 3.06 22.44 -11.99
C ILE A 74 1.69 22.71 -12.62
N GLY A 75 1.66 22.93 -13.93
CA GLY A 75 0.46 23.40 -14.62
C GLY A 75 -0.38 22.30 -15.29
N GLN A 76 0.22 21.23 -15.81
CA GLN A 76 -0.50 20.25 -16.64
C GLN A 76 0.17 18.87 -16.62
N LYS A 77 -0.55 17.84 -17.10
CA LYS A 77 0.00 16.48 -17.23
C LYS A 77 1.33 16.50 -17.99
N GLY A 78 2.32 15.76 -17.47
CA GLY A 78 3.66 15.68 -18.04
C GLY A 78 4.64 16.74 -17.54
N THR A 79 4.21 17.67 -16.67
CA THR A 79 5.12 18.57 -15.96
C THR A 79 5.47 18.05 -14.58
N SER A 80 6.70 18.28 -14.11
CA SER A 80 7.13 17.93 -12.76
C SER A 80 8.11 18.95 -12.19
N THR A 81 8.21 18.97 -10.86
CA THR A 81 9.28 19.64 -10.13
C THR A 81 9.90 18.68 -9.14
N SER A 82 11.21 18.73 -8.96
CA SER A 82 11.90 17.86 -8.01
C SER A 82 13.05 18.59 -7.33
N VAL A 83 13.37 18.18 -6.11
CA VAL A 83 14.55 18.66 -5.38
C VAL A 83 15.30 17.48 -4.80
N ASN A 84 16.62 17.59 -4.76
CA ASN A 84 17.46 16.59 -4.11
C ASN A 84 17.57 16.92 -2.62
N VAL A 85 17.30 15.92 -1.78
CA VAL A 85 17.39 16.00 -0.33
C VAL A 85 18.54 15.12 0.14
N GLU A 86 19.26 15.56 1.17
CA GLU A 86 20.34 14.79 1.78
C GLU A 86 19.87 14.24 3.13
N VAL A 87 20.12 12.94 3.38
CA VAL A 87 19.89 12.34 4.70
C VAL A 87 21.07 11.50 5.14
N ASP A 88 21.46 11.61 6.41
CA ASP A 88 22.65 10.91 6.93
C ASP A 88 22.49 9.39 7.03
N LYS A 89 21.25 8.91 7.19
CA LYS A 89 20.95 7.49 7.46
C LYS A 89 19.78 7.03 6.61
N GLU A 90 19.85 5.78 6.17
CA GLU A 90 18.69 5.11 5.61
C GLU A 90 17.61 4.99 6.69
N GLY A 91 16.37 5.34 6.36
CA GLY A 91 15.27 5.33 7.32
C GLY A 91 13.94 5.79 6.73
N LEU A 92 12.94 5.85 7.60
CA LEU A 92 11.64 6.44 7.28
C LEU A 92 11.67 7.93 7.62
N TYR A 93 11.21 8.75 6.69
CA TYR A 93 11.14 10.19 6.80
C TYR A 93 9.76 10.68 6.38
N GLU A 94 9.22 11.64 7.13
CA GLU A 94 8.01 12.36 6.75
C GLU A 94 8.37 13.58 5.90
N ILE A 95 7.64 13.77 4.80
CA ILE A 95 7.84 14.90 3.89
C ILE A 95 6.68 15.86 4.09
N PHE A 96 6.99 17.10 4.45
CA PHE A 96 6.02 18.20 4.48
C PHE A 96 6.21 19.09 3.25
N ILE A 97 5.13 19.57 2.65
CA ILE A 97 5.17 20.36 1.43
C ILE A 97 4.40 21.67 1.64
N SER A 98 5.08 22.79 1.41
CA SER A 98 4.48 24.12 1.34
C SER A 98 3.89 24.34 -0.04
N TYR A 99 2.58 24.61 -0.11
CA TYR A 99 1.86 24.70 -1.37
C TYR A 99 0.78 25.79 -1.38
N VAL A 100 0.38 26.19 -2.59
CA VAL A 100 -0.87 26.89 -2.87
C VAL A 100 -1.60 26.23 -4.02
N GLN A 101 -2.85 25.83 -3.78
CA GLN A 101 -3.75 25.25 -4.78
C GLN A 101 -5.01 26.12 -4.88
N PRO A 102 -5.06 27.09 -5.81
CA PRO A 102 -6.16 28.06 -5.87
C PRO A 102 -7.22 27.72 -6.94
N TYR A 103 -7.12 26.58 -7.62
CA TYR A 103 -7.89 26.27 -8.84
C TYR A 103 -8.95 25.18 -8.68
N ASP A 104 -9.12 24.58 -7.50
CA ASP A 104 -10.16 23.57 -7.26
C ASP A 104 -10.70 23.72 -5.85
N LYS A 105 -12.01 23.93 -5.67
CA LYS A 105 -12.59 24.16 -4.34
C LYS A 105 -12.55 22.94 -3.42
N ILE A 106 -12.24 21.76 -3.95
CA ILE A 106 -12.06 20.54 -3.17
C ILE A 106 -10.57 20.27 -3.01
N LYS A 107 -9.88 19.89 -4.09
CA LYS A 107 -8.46 19.53 -4.07
C LYS A 107 -7.86 19.43 -5.47
N LYS A 108 -6.53 19.46 -5.57
CA LYS A 108 -5.79 18.87 -6.71
C LYS A 108 -4.89 17.76 -6.21
N VAL A 109 -4.58 16.82 -7.10
CA VAL A 109 -3.79 15.64 -6.78
C VAL A 109 -2.52 15.63 -7.62
N GLN A 110 -1.39 15.34 -6.99
CA GLN A 110 -0.12 15.09 -7.68
C GLN A 110 0.41 13.69 -7.34
N TYR A 111 1.32 13.17 -8.15
CA TYR A 111 2.09 12.00 -7.78
C TYR A 111 3.35 12.41 -7.02
N LEU A 112 3.64 11.70 -5.93
CA LEU A 112 4.93 11.76 -5.26
C LEU A 112 5.83 10.65 -5.83
N ASN A 113 7.00 11.01 -6.33
CA ASN A 113 8.02 10.05 -6.72
C ASN A 113 9.27 10.25 -5.84
N VAL A 114 9.86 9.15 -5.38
CA VAL A 114 11.12 9.13 -4.62
C VAL A 114 12.11 8.29 -5.41
N ASN A 115 13.23 8.90 -5.81
CA ASN A 115 14.25 8.24 -6.65
C ASN A 115 13.64 7.59 -7.91
N GLY A 116 12.68 8.26 -8.53
CA GLY A 116 11.93 7.78 -9.71
C GLY A 116 10.87 6.70 -9.43
N SER A 117 10.71 6.27 -8.18
CA SER A 117 9.69 5.30 -7.78
C SER A 117 8.44 6.01 -7.27
N ASN A 118 7.29 5.69 -7.86
CA ASN A 118 6.02 6.32 -7.50
C ASN A 118 5.50 5.85 -6.15
N GLN A 119 5.40 6.78 -5.20
CA GLN A 119 4.94 6.57 -3.83
C GLN A 119 3.42 6.70 -3.67
N GLY A 120 2.71 7.08 -4.74
CA GLY A 120 1.26 7.26 -4.73
C GLY A 120 0.83 8.71 -4.95
N GLU A 121 -0.43 8.97 -4.63
CA GLU A 121 -1.08 10.26 -4.83
C GLU A 121 -1.02 11.11 -3.56
N VAL A 122 -0.72 12.40 -3.72
CA VAL A 122 -0.80 13.41 -2.67
C VAL A 122 -1.92 14.38 -3.01
N SER A 123 -2.92 14.47 -2.14
CA SER A 123 -4.06 15.37 -2.28
C SER A 123 -3.78 16.71 -1.61
N PHE A 124 -3.86 17.79 -2.38
CA PHE A 124 -3.65 19.18 -1.95
C PHE A 124 -5.00 19.92 -1.91
N PRO A 125 -5.59 20.13 -0.72
CA PRO A 125 -6.85 20.87 -0.57
C PRO A 125 -6.76 22.32 -1.03
N PHE A 126 -7.89 22.90 -1.42
CA PHE A 126 -7.99 24.31 -1.78
C PHE A 126 -7.34 25.24 -0.75
N THR A 127 -6.50 26.17 -1.22
CA THR A 127 -6.01 27.29 -0.41
C THR A 127 -5.61 28.47 -1.29
N LEU A 128 -5.73 29.69 -0.76
CA LEU A 128 -5.28 30.94 -1.40
C LEU A 128 -4.00 31.51 -0.76
N LYS A 129 -3.49 30.84 0.27
CA LYS A 129 -2.29 31.21 1.03
C LYS A 129 -1.41 29.99 1.23
N TRP A 130 -0.12 30.22 1.42
CA TRP A 130 0.83 29.16 1.77
C TRP A 130 0.29 28.31 2.90
N LYS A 131 0.22 27.01 2.66
CA LYS A 131 -0.17 26.00 3.63
C LYS A 131 0.84 24.87 3.54
N GLU A 132 1.18 24.31 4.69
CA GLU A 132 1.96 23.08 4.77
C GLU A 132 1.03 21.88 4.96
N LEU A 133 1.34 20.76 4.30
CA LEU A 133 0.73 19.46 4.58
C LEU A 133 1.78 18.36 4.56
N SER A 134 1.50 17.25 5.26
CA SER A 134 2.29 16.03 5.12
C SER A 134 1.94 15.33 3.81
N ALA A 135 2.95 15.08 3.00
CA ALA A 135 2.89 14.25 1.78
C ALA A 135 3.09 12.76 2.09
N GLY A 136 3.13 12.39 3.37
CA GLY A 136 3.28 11.03 3.87
C GLY A 136 4.71 10.68 4.24
N ILE A 137 4.85 9.46 4.76
CA ILE A 137 6.13 8.90 5.19
C ILE A 137 6.72 8.05 4.07
N VAL A 138 7.99 8.25 3.74
CA VAL A 138 8.73 7.52 2.70
C VAL A 138 10.03 6.95 3.25
N LYS A 139 10.52 5.87 2.63
CA LYS A 139 11.86 5.36 2.88
C LYS A 139 12.88 6.14 2.04
N LEU A 140 13.87 6.74 2.69
CA LEU A 140 15.01 7.39 2.04
C LEU A 140 16.29 6.59 2.29
N ASN A 141 17.18 6.55 1.30
CA ASN A 141 18.50 5.95 1.42
C ASN A 141 19.46 6.95 2.09
N ALA A 142 20.55 6.49 2.70
CA ALA A 142 21.61 7.42 3.13
C ALA A 142 22.22 8.15 1.92
N GLY A 143 22.44 9.46 2.05
CA GLY A 143 22.92 10.37 1.00
C GLY A 143 21.77 11.04 0.23
N THR A 144 22.03 11.33 -1.04
CA THR A 144 21.12 12.08 -1.91
C THR A 144 19.90 11.24 -2.30
N ASN A 145 18.71 11.81 -2.14
CA ASN A 145 17.46 11.27 -2.64
C ASN A 145 16.72 12.34 -3.44
N ASN A 146 16.18 11.98 -4.60
CA ASN A 146 15.36 12.89 -5.39
C ASN A 146 13.89 12.77 -4.98
N ILE A 147 13.29 13.90 -4.59
CA ILE A 147 11.87 14.00 -4.27
C ILE A 147 11.20 14.80 -5.39
N GLU A 148 10.30 14.15 -6.13
CA GLU A 148 9.61 14.74 -7.27
C GLU A 148 8.11 14.78 -7.03
N LEU A 149 7.51 15.94 -7.33
CA LEU A 149 6.08 16.07 -7.57
C LEU A 149 5.84 16.08 -9.07
N GLU A 150 5.03 15.14 -9.53
CA GLU A 150 4.64 15.02 -10.93
C GLU A 150 3.15 15.32 -11.07
N ALA A 151 2.80 16.08 -12.11
CA ALA A 151 1.42 16.40 -12.42
C ALA A 151 0.56 15.14 -12.59
N TYR A 152 -0.38 14.92 -11.67
CA TYR A 152 -1.54 14.10 -11.98
C TYR A 152 -2.67 15.01 -12.49
N TRP A 153 -3.20 15.86 -11.62
CA TRP A 153 -4.15 16.91 -12.00
C TRP A 153 -3.46 18.23 -12.29
N GLY A 154 -2.25 18.48 -11.75
CA GLY A 154 -1.51 19.73 -11.92
C GLY A 154 -2.15 20.91 -11.18
N TYR A 155 -1.99 22.11 -11.74
CA TYR A 155 -2.50 23.39 -11.23
C TYR A 155 -2.24 23.63 -9.73
N THR A 156 -0.98 23.50 -9.31
CA THR A 156 -0.54 23.72 -7.92
C THR A 156 0.83 24.39 -7.88
N TYR A 157 0.99 25.37 -6.97
CA TYR A 157 2.26 26.04 -6.66
C TYR A 157 2.92 25.37 -5.46
N PHE A 158 4.24 25.22 -5.50
CA PHE A 158 5.07 24.58 -4.48
C PHE A 158 6.28 25.47 -4.16
N ASP A 159 6.46 25.80 -2.88
CA ASP A 159 7.51 26.69 -2.37
C ASP A 159 8.72 25.83 -1.96
N TYR A 160 8.66 25.23 -0.78
CA TYR A 160 9.63 24.24 -0.30
C TYR A 160 8.99 22.91 0.09
N LEU A 161 9.85 21.94 0.33
CA LEU A 161 9.56 20.80 1.20
C LEU A 161 10.41 20.82 2.47
N VAL A 162 9.93 20.17 3.51
CA VAL A 162 10.69 19.87 4.74
C VAL A 162 10.77 18.36 4.91
N VAL A 163 11.97 17.84 5.12
CA VAL A 163 12.21 16.43 5.43
C VAL A 163 12.46 16.28 6.92
N LYS A 164 11.69 15.41 7.58
CA LYS A 164 11.84 15.10 9.02
C LYS A 164 11.98 13.59 9.21
N PRO A 165 12.79 13.11 10.17
CA PRO A 165 12.70 11.70 10.57
C PRO A 165 11.24 11.38 10.94
N ALA A 166 10.75 10.22 10.51
CA ALA A 166 9.41 9.77 10.90
C ALA A 166 9.33 9.57 12.43
N ASP A 167 8.12 9.75 12.97
CA ASP A 167 7.86 9.67 14.41
C ASP A 167 8.34 8.33 15.02
N GLU A 168 8.86 8.36 16.26
CA GLU A 168 9.33 7.17 16.98
C GLU A 168 8.28 6.07 17.11
N SER A 169 6.99 6.43 17.14
CA SER A 169 5.89 5.45 17.16
C SER A 169 5.83 4.61 15.88
N ILE A 170 6.29 5.14 14.75
CA ILE A 170 6.35 4.43 13.46
C ILE A 170 7.66 3.65 13.34
N VAL A 171 8.80 4.29 13.62
CA VAL A 171 10.12 3.64 13.46
C VAL A 171 10.45 2.66 14.59
N GLY A 172 9.81 2.81 15.73
CA GLY A 172 9.99 2.00 16.94
C GLY A 172 8.84 1.03 17.22
N LEU A 173 7.97 0.75 16.24
CA LEU A 173 6.79 -0.08 16.44
C LEU A 173 7.16 -1.45 17.02
N LYS A 174 6.63 -1.76 18.21
CA LYS A 174 6.80 -3.04 18.89
C LYS A 174 5.48 -3.81 18.88
N VAL A 175 5.27 -4.56 17.82
CA VAL A 175 4.10 -5.45 17.71
C VAL A 175 4.27 -6.64 18.66
N PRO A 176 3.29 -6.96 19.51
CA PRO A 176 3.37 -8.13 20.37
C PRO A 176 3.22 -9.42 19.55
N LYS A 177 3.93 -10.48 19.97
CA LYS A 177 3.85 -11.82 19.35
C LYS A 177 2.64 -12.62 19.86
N THR A 178 1.49 -11.97 19.95
CA THR A 178 0.27 -12.54 20.52
C THR A 178 -0.84 -12.47 19.49
N LEU A 179 -1.60 -13.55 19.37
CA LEU A 179 -2.83 -13.57 18.60
C LEU A 179 -4.02 -13.19 19.49
N VAL A 180 -5.06 -12.60 18.89
CA VAL A 180 -6.31 -12.23 19.58
C VAL A 180 -7.02 -13.46 20.14
N ASN A 181 -6.87 -14.63 19.50
CA ASN A 181 -7.35 -15.91 20.01
C ASN A 181 -6.35 -16.52 21.03
N PRO A 182 -6.67 -16.59 22.34
CA PRO A 182 -5.78 -17.17 23.34
C PRO A 182 -5.54 -18.67 23.14
N ASN A 183 -6.51 -19.36 22.53
CA ASN A 183 -6.48 -20.80 22.27
C ASN A 183 -5.79 -21.14 20.94
N ALA A 184 -5.17 -20.16 20.26
CA ALA A 184 -4.53 -20.36 18.97
C ALA A 184 -3.53 -21.54 18.99
N THR A 185 -3.48 -22.29 17.89
CA THR A 185 -2.60 -23.46 17.74
C THR A 185 -1.13 -23.06 17.84
N LYS A 186 -0.26 -24.04 18.10
CA LYS A 186 1.20 -23.79 18.16
C LYS A 186 1.74 -23.29 16.82
N GLU A 187 1.16 -23.75 15.71
CA GLU A 187 1.55 -23.36 14.36
C GLU A 187 1.13 -21.92 14.04
N ALA A 188 -0.08 -21.51 14.45
CA ALA A 188 -0.53 -20.12 14.29
C ALA A 188 0.32 -19.16 15.13
N LYS A 189 0.61 -19.53 16.39
CA LYS A 189 1.50 -18.76 17.27
C LYS A 189 2.93 -18.64 16.70
N ALA A 190 3.46 -19.72 16.13
CA ALA A 190 4.77 -19.72 15.48
C ALA A 190 4.78 -18.81 14.23
N LEU A 191 3.75 -18.88 13.40
CA LEU A 191 3.61 -18.01 12.23
C LEU A 191 3.52 -16.54 12.64
N MET A 192 2.69 -16.19 13.62
CA MET A 192 2.60 -14.82 14.13
C MET A 192 3.93 -14.32 14.68
N SER A 193 4.65 -15.15 15.46
CA SER A 193 5.99 -14.79 15.95
C SER A 193 6.96 -14.50 14.79
N TYR A 194 6.95 -15.34 13.75
CA TYR A 194 7.80 -15.15 12.57
C TYR A 194 7.46 -13.84 11.85
N LEU A 195 6.18 -13.56 11.62
CA LEU A 195 5.71 -12.34 10.97
C LEU A 195 6.16 -11.09 11.75
N VAL A 196 6.02 -11.10 13.08
CA VAL A 196 6.48 -10.01 13.94
C VAL A 196 8.01 -9.86 13.93
N ASP A 197 8.78 -10.95 13.87
CA ASP A 197 10.26 -10.89 13.85
C ASP A 197 10.81 -10.19 12.60
N ILE A 198 10.13 -10.37 11.47
CA ILE A 198 10.51 -9.78 10.17
C ILE A 198 9.83 -8.43 9.89
N TYR A 199 8.77 -8.09 10.61
CA TYR A 199 8.00 -6.85 10.41
C TYR A 199 8.93 -5.62 10.52
N GLY A 200 8.83 -4.72 9.55
CA GLY A 200 9.71 -3.55 9.42
C GLY A 200 11.12 -3.82 8.87
N LYS A 201 11.53 -5.09 8.70
CA LYS A 201 12.88 -5.46 8.20
C LYS A 201 12.85 -6.12 6.82
N HIS A 202 11.81 -6.92 6.56
CA HIS A 202 11.66 -7.66 5.31
C HIS A 202 10.22 -7.59 4.81
N ILE A 203 10.06 -7.91 3.53
CA ILE A 203 8.76 -8.10 2.88
C ILE A 203 8.73 -9.52 2.32
N LEU A 204 7.65 -10.24 2.63
CA LEU A 204 7.40 -11.55 2.05
C LEU A 204 6.85 -11.38 0.64
N SER A 205 7.44 -12.07 -0.34
CA SER A 205 6.84 -12.18 -1.66
C SER A 205 5.58 -13.03 -1.59
N GLY A 206 4.50 -12.58 -2.25
CA GLY A 206 3.23 -13.28 -2.29
C GLY A 206 2.62 -13.30 -3.69
N GLN A 207 1.82 -14.32 -3.99
CA GLN A 207 1.07 -14.44 -5.24
C GLN A 207 -0.27 -15.14 -4.98
N GLN A 208 -1.37 -14.59 -5.52
CA GLN A 208 -2.69 -15.21 -5.52
C GLN A 208 -2.77 -16.26 -6.65
N GLU A 209 -3.32 -17.43 -6.37
CA GLU A 209 -3.64 -18.42 -7.41
C GLU A 209 -4.93 -18.11 -8.17
N LEU A 210 -5.07 -18.69 -9.36
CA LEU A 210 -6.35 -18.70 -10.05
C LEU A 210 -7.34 -19.66 -9.36
N CYS A 211 -8.54 -19.17 -9.05
CA CYS A 211 -9.61 -19.92 -8.37
C CYS A 211 -10.60 -20.58 -9.35
N GLY A 212 -11.31 -21.64 -8.91
CA GLY A 212 -12.37 -22.31 -9.69
C GLY A 212 -11.98 -23.70 -10.19
N SER A 213 -12.92 -24.65 -10.10
CA SER A 213 -12.71 -26.07 -10.47
C SER A 213 -12.31 -26.28 -11.94
N HIS A 214 -12.74 -25.39 -12.84
CA HIS A 214 -12.35 -25.38 -14.26
C HIS A 214 -10.96 -24.79 -14.51
N ASN A 215 -10.36 -24.14 -13.51
CA ASN A 215 -9.06 -23.48 -13.55
C ASN A 215 -7.98 -24.24 -12.79
N TYR A 216 -8.25 -25.46 -12.30
CA TYR A 216 -7.25 -26.28 -11.59
C TYR A 216 -5.90 -26.37 -12.32
N PRO A 217 -5.83 -26.59 -13.66
CA PRO A 217 -4.56 -26.58 -14.37
C PRO A 217 -3.84 -25.22 -14.37
N GLY A 218 -4.58 -24.12 -14.19
CA GLY A 218 -4.06 -22.76 -14.12
C GLY A 218 -3.63 -22.31 -12.73
N SER A 219 -3.97 -23.04 -11.66
CA SER A 219 -3.63 -22.65 -10.27
C SER A 219 -2.11 -22.54 -10.03
N GLU A 220 -1.28 -23.24 -10.81
CA GLU A 220 0.18 -23.19 -10.75
C GLU A 220 0.82 -22.23 -11.77
N ALA A 221 0.04 -21.62 -12.67
CA ALA A 221 0.57 -20.89 -13.82
C ALA A 221 1.42 -19.67 -13.38
N GLU A 222 0.89 -18.86 -12.45
CA GLU A 222 1.59 -17.70 -11.92
C GLU A 222 2.86 -18.10 -11.15
N PHE A 223 2.80 -19.18 -10.36
CA PHE A 223 3.94 -19.67 -9.58
C PHE A 223 5.06 -20.21 -10.48
N THR A 224 4.69 -20.98 -11.51
CA THR A 224 5.60 -21.48 -12.54
C THR A 224 6.28 -20.31 -13.26
N TYR A 225 5.49 -19.31 -13.67
CA TYR A 225 6.01 -18.11 -14.31
C TYR A 225 7.03 -17.37 -13.43
N ILE A 226 6.71 -17.14 -12.16
CA ILE A 226 7.61 -16.45 -11.22
C ILE A 226 8.91 -17.26 -11.04
N GLN A 227 8.81 -18.58 -10.87
CA GLN A 227 9.97 -19.46 -10.72
C GLN A 227 10.86 -19.46 -11.97
N GLU A 228 10.28 -19.52 -13.17
CA GLU A 228 11.03 -19.48 -14.43
C GLU A 228 11.72 -18.13 -14.67
N LYS A 229 11.08 -17.02 -14.27
CA LYS A 229 11.63 -15.67 -14.48
C LYS A 229 12.65 -15.25 -13.44
N THR A 230 12.49 -15.71 -12.20
CA THR A 230 13.27 -15.20 -11.06
C THR A 230 14.17 -16.25 -10.42
N GLY A 231 13.94 -17.53 -10.71
CA GLY A 231 14.59 -18.65 -10.04
C GLY A 231 14.07 -18.91 -8.61
N LYS A 232 12.99 -18.23 -8.18
CA LYS A 232 12.41 -18.34 -6.83
C LYS A 232 10.89 -18.50 -6.88
N LEU A 233 10.32 -19.15 -5.87
CA LEU A 233 8.89 -19.15 -5.58
C LEU A 233 8.54 -18.03 -4.58
N PRO A 234 7.29 -17.52 -4.60
CA PRO A 234 6.81 -16.64 -3.53
C PRO A 234 6.74 -17.40 -2.20
N ALA A 235 6.91 -16.69 -1.08
CA ALA A 235 6.77 -17.27 0.25
C ALA A 235 5.30 -17.44 0.65
N VAL A 236 4.45 -16.51 0.24
CA VAL A 236 3.02 -16.48 0.53
C VAL A 236 2.23 -16.91 -0.71
N ARG A 237 1.28 -17.83 -0.55
CA ARG A 237 0.32 -18.18 -1.59
C ARG A 237 -1.07 -17.75 -1.15
N GLY A 238 -1.74 -17.01 -2.01
CA GLY A 238 -3.11 -16.57 -1.83
C GLY A 238 -4.08 -17.56 -2.44
N PHE A 239 -5.11 -17.88 -1.66
CA PHE A 239 -6.16 -18.85 -1.96
C PHE A 239 -7.53 -18.19 -1.79
N ASP A 240 -8.55 -18.79 -2.40
CA ASP A 240 -9.92 -18.30 -2.28
C ASP A 240 -10.88 -19.46 -2.01
N PHE A 241 -11.66 -19.35 -0.94
CA PHE A 241 -12.66 -20.34 -0.57
C PHE A 241 -14.06 -20.05 -1.17
N MET A 242 -14.13 -19.20 -2.22
CA MET A 242 -15.37 -18.81 -2.91
C MET A 242 -16.29 -19.96 -3.33
N ASN A 243 -15.75 -21.15 -3.63
CA ASN A 243 -16.53 -22.30 -4.09
C ASN A 243 -17.20 -23.08 -2.96
N TYR A 244 -16.82 -22.84 -1.70
CA TYR A 244 -17.44 -23.51 -0.55
C TYR A 244 -18.73 -22.79 -0.14
N ARG A 245 -19.87 -23.39 -0.53
CA ARG A 245 -21.22 -22.84 -0.35
C ARG A 245 -22.15 -23.85 0.32
N GLY A 246 -23.02 -23.38 1.21
CA GLY A 246 -23.99 -24.17 1.96
C GLY A 246 -25.27 -24.51 1.19
N ASN A 247 -25.40 -24.08 -0.07
CA ASN A 247 -26.57 -24.37 -0.92
C ASN A 247 -26.55 -25.77 -1.56
N GLY A 248 -25.59 -26.63 -1.22
CA GLY A 248 -25.51 -28.01 -1.69
C GLY A 248 -24.97 -28.19 -3.11
N LEU A 249 -24.60 -27.10 -3.79
CA LEU A 249 -23.80 -27.17 -5.02
C LEU A 249 -22.40 -27.65 -4.63
N MET A 250 -22.11 -28.94 -4.86
CA MET A 250 -20.84 -29.58 -4.54
C MET A 250 -19.73 -29.17 -5.53
N TRP A 251 -19.45 -27.88 -5.63
CA TRP A 251 -18.22 -27.42 -6.25
C TRP A 251 -17.10 -27.41 -5.22
N ASP A 252 -16.39 -28.52 -5.17
CA ASP A 252 -15.11 -28.59 -4.48
C ASP A 252 -14.00 -28.48 -5.53
N ASP A 253 -13.29 -27.35 -5.51
CA ASP A 253 -12.13 -27.14 -6.36
C ASP A 253 -10.83 -27.59 -5.69
N LEU A 254 -10.89 -28.30 -4.55
CA LEU A 254 -9.76 -28.78 -3.77
C LEU A 254 -8.84 -27.66 -3.23
N CYS A 255 -9.39 -26.47 -2.99
CA CYS A 255 -8.62 -25.34 -2.46
C CYS A 255 -8.06 -25.63 -1.06
N ALA A 256 -8.83 -26.26 -0.16
CA ALA A 256 -8.35 -26.65 1.17
C ALA A 256 -7.14 -27.61 1.10
N GLU A 257 -7.15 -28.54 0.15
CA GLU A 257 -6.05 -29.47 -0.09
C GLU A 257 -4.80 -28.74 -0.59
N ARG A 258 -4.94 -27.77 -1.52
CA ARG A 258 -3.80 -26.96 -1.97
C ARG A 258 -3.24 -26.05 -0.87
N VAL A 259 -4.09 -25.52 0.02
CA VAL A 259 -3.66 -24.81 1.23
C VAL A 259 -2.77 -25.72 2.09
N ILE A 260 -3.20 -26.97 2.27
CA ILE A 260 -2.45 -27.97 3.05
C ILE A 260 -1.13 -28.33 2.37
N GLU A 261 -1.14 -28.58 1.05
CA GLU A 261 0.05 -28.90 0.26
C GLU A 261 1.09 -27.77 0.33
N TRP A 262 0.67 -26.51 0.14
CA TRP A 262 1.57 -25.36 0.15
C TRP A 262 2.32 -25.23 1.48
N TYR A 263 1.64 -25.42 2.61
CA TYR A 263 2.28 -25.36 3.92
C TYR A 263 3.14 -26.60 4.19
N ASN A 264 2.57 -27.80 4.09
CA ASN A 264 3.22 -29.03 4.53
C ASN A 264 4.32 -29.53 3.59
N GLU A 265 4.19 -29.29 2.28
CA GLU A 265 5.14 -29.80 1.28
C GLU A 265 6.08 -28.74 0.73
N LYS A 266 5.64 -27.47 0.66
CA LYS A 266 6.47 -26.37 0.15
C LYS A 266 7.05 -25.48 1.25
N GLY A 267 6.58 -25.62 2.49
CA GLY A 267 7.00 -24.76 3.62
C GLY A 267 6.55 -23.30 3.45
N GLY A 268 5.52 -23.06 2.63
CA GLY A 268 5.01 -21.72 2.34
C GLY A 268 3.91 -21.29 3.32
N ILE A 269 3.54 -20.02 3.26
CA ILE A 269 2.52 -19.41 4.12
C ILE A 269 1.21 -19.28 3.33
N PRO A 270 0.11 -19.92 3.74
CA PRO A 270 -1.18 -19.75 3.07
C PRO A 270 -1.92 -18.51 3.61
N THR A 271 -2.44 -17.68 2.69
CA THR A 271 -3.45 -16.67 2.97
C THR A 271 -4.73 -16.99 2.22
N VAL A 272 -5.87 -16.92 2.89
CA VAL A 272 -7.17 -17.33 2.34
C VAL A 272 -8.13 -16.15 2.44
N CYS A 273 -8.66 -15.71 1.29
CA CYS A 273 -9.84 -14.85 1.24
C CYS A 273 -11.09 -15.66 0.90
N TRP A 274 -12.24 -14.98 0.90
CA TRP A 274 -13.51 -15.58 0.57
C TRP A 274 -14.39 -14.61 -0.21
N HIS A 275 -14.43 -14.74 -1.54
CA HIS A 275 -15.47 -14.08 -2.31
C HIS A 275 -16.81 -14.77 -2.08
N TRP A 276 -17.52 -14.30 -1.07
CA TRP A 276 -18.74 -14.91 -0.58
C TRP A 276 -19.90 -14.58 -1.52
N PHE A 277 -20.25 -15.47 -2.44
CA PHE A 277 -21.48 -15.32 -3.23
C PHE A 277 -22.70 -15.19 -2.31
N SER A 278 -23.68 -14.36 -2.68
CA SER A 278 -24.91 -14.16 -1.91
C SER A 278 -25.47 -15.49 -1.35
N PRO A 279 -25.54 -15.66 -0.02
CA PRO A 279 -25.95 -16.93 0.61
C PRO A 279 -27.26 -17.49 0.07
N GLY A 280 -27.28 -18.80 -0.20
CA GLY A 280 -28.45 -19.48 -0.76
C GLY A 280 -28.90 -18.99 -2.15
N ASP A 281 -28.06 -18.21 -2.84
CA ASP A 281 -28.43 -17.45 -4.05
C ASP A 281 -29.62 -16.49 -3.84
N ILE A 282 -29.90 -16.12 -2.60
CA ILE A 282 -30.98 -15.17 -2.28
C ILE A 282 -30.65 -13.83 -2.91
N GLY A 283 -31.59 -13.31 -3.72
CA GLY A 283 -31.43 -12.04 -4.42
C GLY A 283 -30.44 -12.06 -5.59
N LYS A 284 -29.86 -13.22 -5.96
CA LYS A 284 -28.91 -13.34 -7.07
C LYS A 284 -29.52 -12.83 -8.38
N LYS A 285 -28.79 -11.91 -9.05
CA LYS A 285 -29.12 -11.36 -10.37
C LYS A 285 -28.15 -11.82 -11.47
N ALA A 286 -26.90 -12.12 -11.10
CA ALA A 286 -25.85 -12.58 -12.01
C ALA A 286 -24.91 -13.56 -11.30
N ASP A 287 -24.05 -14.26 -12.04
CA ASP A 287 -23.21 -15.34 -11.49
C ASP A 287 -22.19 -14.87 -10.46
N ASN A 288 -21.72 -13.64 -10.58
CA ASN A 288 -20.81 -12.95 -9.66
C ASN A 288 -21.56 -12.27 -8.49
N SER A 289 -22.51 -12.98 -7.87
CA SER A 289 -23.42 -12.43 -6.84
C SER A 289 -22.78 -12.06 -5.51
N PHE A 290 -21.46 -12.17 -5.37
CA PHE A 290 -20.71 -11.51 -4.31
C PHE A 290 -20.70 -9.99 -4.49
N TYR A 291 -20.82 -9.48 -5.73
CA TYR A 291 -20.94 -8.04 -5.98
C TYR A 291 -22.33 -7.51 -5.65
N THR A 292 -22.38 -6.34 -5.02
CA THR A 292 -23.60 -5.58 -4.68
C THR A 292 -24.49 -5.34 -5.91
N GLU A 293 -23.92 -5.02 -7.06
CA GLU A 293 -24.69 -4.81 -8.30
C GLU A 293 -25.38 -6.09 -8.81
N SER A 294 -24.83 -7.25 -8.45
CA SER A 294 -25.25 -8.58 -8.92
C SER A 294 -26.16 -9.31 -7.94
N THR A 295 -26.59 -8.68 -6.85
CA THR A 295 -27.53 -9.26 -5.89
C THR A 295 -28.46 -8.22 -5.24
N THR A 296 -29.53 -8.67 -4.60
CA THR A 296 -30.32 -7.90 -3.61
C THR A 296 -30.21 -8.47 -2.20
N PHE A 297 -29.23 -9.33 -1.95
CA PHE A 297 -28.97 -9.88 -0.63
C PHE A 297 -28.69 -8.75 0.37
N SER A 298 -29.35 -8.79 1.53
CA SER A 298 -29.25 -7.75 2.55
C SER A 298 -28.50 -8.27 3.77
N ILE A 299 -27.36 -7.64 4.08
CA ILE A 299 -26.58 -7.96 5.29
C ILE A 299 -27.38 -7.68 6.57
N SER A 300 -28.21 -6.62 6.61
CA SER A 300 -29.06 -6.36 7.79
C SER A 300 -30.08 -7.47 8.01
N LYS A 301 -30.69 -8.01 6.95
CA LYS A 301 -31.56 -9.18 7.07
C LYS A 301 -30.77 -10.43 7.46
N ALA A 302 -29.58 -10.63 6.88
CA ALA A 302 -28.71 -11.76 7.21
C ALA A 302 -28.29 -11.77 8.69
N LEU A 303 -28.21 -10.59 9.32
CA LEU A 303 -27.94 -10.42 10.75
C LEU A 303 -29.22 -10.39 11.62
N THR A 304 -30.40 -10.53 11.03
CA THR A 304 -31.68 -10.59 11.74
C THR A 304 -32.10 -12.06 11.91
N PRO A 305 -32.12 -12.61 13.15
CA PRO A 305 -32.45 -14.02 13.37
C PRO A 305 -33.78 -14.44 12.74
N GLY A 306 -33.76 -15.57 12.00
CA GLY A 306 -34.96 -16.19 11.44
C GLY A 306 -35.42 -15.67 10.07
N THR A 307 -34.74 -14.68 9.48
CA THR A 307 -34.92 -14.35 8.06
C THR A 307 -34.35 -15.45 7.16
N GLU A 308 -34.77 -15.50 5.91
CA GLU A 308 -34.19 -16.42 4.92
C GLU A 308 -32.70 -16.14 4.70
N GLU A 309 -32.32 -14.86 4.64
CA GLU A 309 -30.92 -14.44 4.53
C GLU A 309 -30.09 -14.92 5.72
N ASN A 310 -30.63 -14.89 6.95
CA ASN A 310 -29.93 -15.33 8.16
C ASN A 310 -29.71 -16.84 8.17
N ILE A 311 -30.73 -17.62 7.81
CA ILE A 311 -30.62 -19.08 7.73
C ILE A 311 -29.60 -19.47 6.66
N ALA A 312 -29.63 -18.83 5.49
CA ALA A 312 -28.67 -19.08 4.42
C ALA A 312 -27.24 -18.69 4.82
N LEU A 313 -27.06 -17.53 5.47
CA LEU A 313 -25.77 -17.08 6.00
C LEU A 313 -25.16 -18.11 6.96
N LEU A 314 -25.94 -18.61 7.92
CA LEU A 314 -25.47 -19.59 8.91
C LEU A 314 -25.11 -20.94 8.27
N ASN A 315 -25.81 -21.36 7.22
CA ASN A 315 -25.46 -22.58 6.46
C ASN A 315 -24.13 -22.45 5.71
N ASP A 316 -23.85 -21.28 5.13
CA ASP A 316 -22.58 -21.00 4.49
C ASP A 316 -21.44 -20.98 5.53
N ILE A 317 -21.66 -20.36 6.70
CA ILE A 317 -20.71 -20.37 7.83
C ILE A 317 -20.41 -21.81 8.27
N ASP A 318 -21.42 -22.68 8.43
CA ASP A 318 -21.20 -24.08 8.80
C ASP A 318 -20.38 -24.86 7.75
N THR A 319 -20.66 -24.61 6.47
CA THR A 319 -19.92 -25.23 5.36
C THR A 319 -18.47 -24.77 5.34
N MET A 320 -18.24 -23.46 5.51
CA MET A 320 -16.91 -22.87 5.60
C MET A 320 -16.14 -23.44 6.80
N ALA A 321 -16.79 -23.54 7.97
CA ALA A 321 -16.17 -24.06 9.18
C ALA A 321 -15.64 -25.49 9.01
N LYS A 322 -16.36 -26.35 8.27
CA LYS A 322 -15.91 -27.72 7.95
C LYS A 322 -14.61 -27.72 7.13
N LYS A 323 -14.48 -26.83 6.16
CA LYS A 323 -13.28 -26.71 5.31
C LYS A 323 -12.11 -26.10 6.08
N LEU A 324 -12.34 -25.08 6.88
CA LEU A 324 -11.31 -24.54 7.78
C LEU A 324 -10.87 -25.59 8.83
N LYS A 325 -11.81 -26.41 9.33
CA LYS A 325 -11.52 -27.51 10.24
C LYS A 325 -10.65 -28.58 9.60
N GLN A 326 -10.91 -28.95 8.34
CA GLN A 326 -10.04 -29.84 7.56
C GLN A 326 -8.59 -29.33 7.52
N VAL A 327 -8.40 -28.03 7.27
CA VAL A 327 -7.06 -27.41 7.25
C VAL A 327 -6.43 -27.39 8.66
N GLN A 328 -7.21 -27.08 9.70
CA GLN A 328 -6.74 -27.15 11.09
C GLN A 328 -6.28 -28.56 11.49
N ASP A 329 -7.05 -29.58 11.13
CA ASP A 329 -6.77 -30.98 11.47
C ASP A 329 -5.50 -31.49 10.77
N ALA A 330 -5.11 -30.85 9.66
CA ALA A 330 -3.84 -31.07 8.99
C ALA A 330 -2.66 -30.26 9.60
N GLY A 331 -2.90 -29.51 10.69
CA GLY A 331 -1.88 -28.74 11.41
C GLY A 331 -1.46 -27.45 10.71
N VAL A 332 -2.30 -26.89 9.83
CA VAL A 332 -1.91 -25.75 8.98
C VAL A 332 -2.49 -24.44 9.52
N PRO A 333 -1.67 -23.42 9.84
CA PRO A 333 -2.14 -22.08 10.18
C PRO A 333 -2.52 -21.31 8.91
N ILE A 334 -3.52 -20.44 9.00
CA ILE A 334 -4.03 -19.66 7.86
C ILE A 334 -4.06 -18.17 8.20
N LEU A 335 -3.52 -17.35 7.31
CA LEU A 335 -3.82 -15.91 7.27
C LEU A 335 -5.23 -15.74 6.67
N PHE A 336 -6.24 -15.63 7.53
CA PHE A 336 -7.65 -15.66 7.12
C PHE A 336 -8.20 -14.24 6.97
N ARG A 337 -8.60 -13.88 5.75
CA ARG A 337 -9.02 -12.52 5.37
C ARG A 337 -10.45 -12.50 4.85
N PRO A 338 -11.46 -12.70 5.72
CA PRO A 338 -12.86 -12.65 5.33
C PRO A 338 -13.34 -11.21 5.15
N LEU A 339 -14.44 -11.04 4.42
CA LEU A 339 -15.12 -9.75 4.24
C LEU A 339 -14.19 -8.63 3.72
N HIS A 340 -13.27 -8.98 2.82
CA HIS A 340 -12.28 -8.05 2.28
C HIS A 340 -12.91 -6.88 1.51
N GLU A 341 -12.17 -5.76 1.43
CA GLU A 341 -12.55 -4.54 0.69
C GLU A 341 -13.94 -3.97 1.06
N ALA A 342 -14.41 -4.20 2.28
CA ALA A 342 -15.76 -3.83 2.71
C ALA A 342 -16.07 -2.34 2.52
N GLU A 343 -15.10 -1.47 2.79
CA GLU A 343 -15.25 -0.01 2.72
C GLU A 343 -15.63 0.49 1.31
N GLY A 344 -15.32 -0.30 0.27
CA GLY A 344 -15.66 0.01 -1.11
C GLY A 344 -17.15 -0.14 -1.44
N GLY A 345 -17.89 -0.92 -0.65
CA GLY A 345 -19.34 -1.16 -0.82
C GLY A 345 -19.73 -1.98 -2.07
N TRP A 346 -18.76 -2.38 -2.90
CA TRP A 346 -19.01 -3.18 -4.10
C TRP A 346 -19.28 -4.66 -3.81
N PHE A 347 -18.98 -5.15 -2.61
CA PHE A 347 -19.40 -6.47 -2.14
C PHE A 347 -20.57 -6.37 -1.18
N TRP A 348 -21.47 -7.37 -1.19
CA TRP A 348 -22.72 -7.30 -0.42
C TRP A 348 -22.49 -7.11 1.09
N TRP A 349 -21.37 -7.60 1.64
CA TRP A 349 -21.03 -7.46 3.05
C TRP A 349 -20.65 -6.02 3.45
N GLY A 350 -20.34 -5.15 2.47
CA GLY A 350 -20.12 -3.72 2.67
C GLY A 350 -21.27 -2.83 2.18
N ALA A 351 -22.32 -3.41 1.59
CA ALA A 351 -23.34 -2.64 0.87
C ALA A 351 -24.23 -1.75 1.76
N GLU A 352 -24.39 -2.10 3.04
CA GLU A 352 -25.28 -1.41 3.99
C GLU A 352 -24.51 -0.68 5.09
N GLY A 353 -23.25 -0.32 4.80
CA GLY A 353 -22.40 0.51 5.64
C GLY A 353 -21.59 -0.25 6.71
N PRO A 354 -20.82 0.49 7.52
CA PRO A 354 -19.85 -0.09 8.44
C PRO A 354 -20.47 -0.91 9.56
N GLU A 355 -21.59 -0.46 10.15
CA GLU A 355 -22.15 -1.10 11.34
C GLU A 355 -22.60 -2.57 11.08
N PRO A 356 -23.38 -2.90 10.02
CA PRO A 356 -23.66 -4.29 9.69
C PRO A 356 -22.40 -5.09 9.36
N CYS A 357 -21.43 -4.50 8.66
CA CYS A 357 -20.19 -5.19 8.30
C CYS A 357 -19.38 -5.61 9.54
N VAL A 358 -19.18 -4.69 10.48
CA VAL A 358 -18.51 -4.96 11.77
C VAL A 358 -19.24 -6.03 12.55
N LYS A 359 -20.58 -5.98 12.61
CA LYS A 359 -21.39 -7.03 13.26
C LYS A 359 -21.19 -8.40 12.61
N LEU A 360 -21.13 -8.47 11.27
CA LEU A 360 -20.88 -9.72 10.56
C LEU A 360 -19.46 -10.24 10.80
N TYR A 361 -18.44 -9.38 10.80
CA TYR A 361 -17.06 -9.79 11.11
C TYR A 361 -16.97 -10.42 12.50
N ARG A 362 -17.59 -9.77 13.50
CA ARG A 362 -17.61 -10.29 14.88
C ARG A 362 -18.43 -11.57 15.01
N LEU A 363 -19.51 -11.73 14.24
CA LEU A 363 -20.25 -12.98 14.14
C LEU A 363 -19.37 -14.11 13.57
N LEU A 364 -18.62 -13.85 12.50
CA LEU A 364 -17.67 -14.83 11.95
C LEU A 364 -16.61 -15.21 12.98
N TYR A 365 -16.05 -14.23 13.69
CA TYR A 365 -15.09 -14.48 14.76
C TYR A 365 -15.67 -15.39 15.85
N ASP A 366 -16.85 -15.06 16.37
CA ASP A 366 -17.49 -15.86 17.42
C ASP A 366 -17.81 -17.28 16.94
N LYS A 367 -18.38 -17.42 15.73
CA LYS A 367 -18.67 -18.73 15.15
C LYS A 367 -17.40 -19.53 14.96
N PHE A 368 -16.45 -19.04 14.18
CA PHE A 368 -15.26 -19.83 13.82
C PHE A 368 -14.35 -20.07 15.03
N THR A 369 -14.04 -19.03 15.81
CA THR A 369 -13.10 -19.14 16.92
C THR A 369 -13.72 -19.79 18.15
N ASN A 370 -14.88 -19.30 18.61
CA ASN A 370 -15.44 -19.71 19.90
C ASN A 370 -16.35 -20.94 19.79
N GLU A 371 -17.22 -21.02 18.77
CA GLU A 371 -18.19 -22.11 18.63
C GLU A 371 -17.58 -23.34 17.92
N TYR A 372 -16.91 -23.14 16.78
CA TYR A 372 -16.28 -24.24 16.01
C TYR A 372 -14.87 -24.59 16.46
N GLY A 373 -14.23 -23.78 17.32
CA GLY A 373 -12.89 -24.04 17.84
C GLY A 373 -11.79 -24.04 16.76
N LEU A 374 -11.94 -23.17 15.76
CA LEU A 374 -10.94 -22.93 14.71
C LEU A 374 -9.86 -21.99 15.24
N ASN A 375 -8.87 -22.60 15.87
CA ASN A 375 -7.74 -21.99 16.52
C ASN A 375 -6.51 -21.81 15.61
N ASN A 376 -6.56 -22.24 14.36
CA ASN A 376 -5.48 -22.09 13.38
C ASN A 376 -5.57 -20.80 12.54
N LEU A 377 -6.60 -19.97 12.76
CA LEU A 377 -6.83 -18.75 11.99
C LEU A 377 -6.08 -17.56 12.62
N ILE A 378 -5.42 -16.79 11.77
CA ILE A 378 -4.86 -15.46 12.06
C ILE A 378 -5.73 -14.46 11.29
N TRP A 379 -6.48 -13.63 12.01
CA TRP A 379 -7.55 -12.79 11.48
C TRP A 379 -7.02 -11.53 10.83
N ILE A 380 -7.26 -11.38 9.53
CA ILE A 380 -6.89 -10.19 8.76
C ILE A 380 -8.13 -9.35 8.47
N TRP A 381 -8.07 -8.07 8.84
CA TRP A 381 -9.04 -7.06 8.40
C TRP A 381 -8.46 -6.26 7.24
N THR A 382 -9.22 -6.08 6.16
CA THR A 382 -8.78 -5.21 5.05
C THR A 382 -9.31 -3.80 5.30
N SER A 383 -8.42 -2.82 5.37
CA SER A 383 -8.77 -1.41 5.58
C SER A 383 -8.06 -0.50 4.58
N TYR A 384 -8.55 0.73 4.48
CA TYR A 384 -7.95 1.78 3.68
C TYR A 384 -7.51 2.96 4.55
N THR A 385 -7.00 4.01 3.93
CA THR A 385 -6.56 5.25 4.58
C THR A 385 -7.55 6.39 4.31
N TYR A 386 -8.86 6.08 4.27
CA TYR A 386 -9.91 7.07 4.11
C TYR A 386 -10.30 7.65 5.48
N GLU A 387 -10.83 8.87 5.51
CA GLU A 387 -11.35 9.47 6.75
C GLU A 387 -12.46 8.62 7.40
N THR A 388 -13.15 7.80 6.60
CA THR A 388 -14.21 6.90 7.07
C THR A 388 -13.70 5.54 7.54
N SER A 389 -12.45 5.17 7.26
CA SER A 389 -11.93 3.80 7.46
C SER A 389 -12.01 3.35 8.91
N ALA A 390 -11.82 4.26 9.87
CA ALA A 390 -11.94 3.97 11.30
C ALA A 390 -13.33 3.43 11.70
N ALA A 391 -14.41 3.82 11.00
CA ALA A 391 -15.76 3.33 11.30
C ALA A 391 -15.96 1.85 10.93
N TRP A 392 -15.11 1.31 10.04
CA TRP A 392 -15.21 -0.06 9.54
C TRP A 392 -14.36 -1.06 10.33
N TYR A 393 -13.46 -0.58 11.20
CA TYR A 393 -12.54 -1.44 11.93
C TYR A 393 -13.27 -2.28 13.00
N PRO A 394 -13.21 -3.64 12.95
CA PRO A 394 -13.95 -4.50 13.87
C PRO A 394 -13.49 -4.46 15.33
N GLY A 395 -12.26 -4.01 15.59
CA GLY A 395 -11.65 -3.88 16.91
C GLY A 395 -10.43 -4.80 17.15
N ASP A 396 -9.53 -4.35 18.02
CA ASP A 396 -8.27 -5.04 18.38
C ASP A 396 -8.49 -6.41 19.04
N ASP A 397 -9.70 -6.69 19.53
CA ASP A 397 -10.05 -7.95 20.19
C ASP A 397 -10.40 -9.08 19.21
N VAL A 398 -10.53 -8.77 17.91
CA VAL A 398 -10.92 -9.74 16.87
C VAL A 398 -10.07 -9.66 15.59
N VAL A 399 -9.07 -8.76 15.54
CA VAL A 399 -8.18 -8.57 14.39
C VAL A 399 -6.72 -8.78 14.81
N ASP A 400 -5.99 -9.64 14.09
CA ASP A 400 -4.55 -9.85 14.28
C ASP A 400 -3.69 -8.97 13.36
N ILE A 401 -4.12 -8.76 12.12
CA ILE A 401 -3.34 -8.05 11.08
C ILE A 401 -4.28 -7.13 10.26
N VAL A 402 -3.80 -5.95 9.90
CA VAL A 402 -4.46 -5.08 8.90
C VAL A 402 -3.83 -5.31 7.52
N GLY A 403 -4.67 -5.60 6.53
CA GLY A 403 -4.32 -5.67 5.11
C GLY A 403 -4.82 -4.43 4.35
N TYR A 404 -4.20 -4.15 3.20
CA TYR A 404 -4.58 -3.06 2.31
C TYR A 404 -4.49 -3.53 0.85
N ASP A 405 -5.60 -3.44 0.12
CA ASP A 405 -5.67 -3.89 -1.28
C ASP A 405 -5.35 -2.73 -2.23
N LYS A 406 -4.09 -2.67 -2.68
CA LYS A 406 -3.54 -1.55 -3.48
C LYS A 406 -3.53 -1.84 -4.98
N TYR A 407 -4.41 -1.19 -5.73
CA TYR A 407 -4.40 -1.16 -7.19
C TYR A 407 -4.01 0.23 -7.71
N ASN A 408 -2.71 0.51 -7.82
CA ASN A 408 -2.18 1.84 -8.13
C ASN A 408 -1.43 1.93 -9.47
N ALA A 409 -1.87 1.17 -10.48
CA ALA A 409 -1.34 1.25 -11.83
C ALA A 409 -1.53 2.67 -12.39
N LYS A 410 -0.49 3.23 -13.02
CA LYS A 410 -0.49 4.57 -13.60
C LYS A 410 -0.56 4.46 -15.11
N ASP A 411 -1.59 5.05 -15.72
CA ASP A 411 -1.83 5.00 -17.17
C ASP A 411 -1.76 3.57 -17.76
N GLY A 412 -2.33 2.60 -17.02
CA GLY A 412 -2.33 1.18 -17.41
C GLY A 412 -0.99 0.45 -17.24
N LYS A 413 0.03 1.11 -16.68
CA LYS A 413 1.34 0.50 -16.38
C LYS A 413 1.43 0.13 -14.90
N PRO A 414 2.05 -1.01 -14.57
CA PRO A 414 2.24 -1.41 -13.18
C PRO A 414 3.09 -0.36 -12.46
N ASN A 415 2.71 -0.02 -11.24
CA ASN A 415 3.60 0.73 -10.36
C ASN A 415 4.65 -0.24 -9.80
N GLY A 416 5.93 0.02 -10.13
CA GLY A 416 7.05 -0.81 -9.69
C GLY A 416 7.35 -0.73 -8.18
N SER A 417 6.73 0.22 -7.47
CA SER A 417 6.85 0.33 -6.01
C SER A 417 5.81 -0.54 -5.32
N ALA A 418 6.26 -1.70 -4.83
CA ALA A 418 5.45 -2.55 -3.94
C ALA A 418 5.14 -1.84 -2.61
N ILE A 419 6.02 -0.92 -2.18
CA ILE A 419 5.88 -0.11 -0.98
C ILE A 419 5.56 1.33 -1.41
N SER A 420 4.38 1.82 -1.05
CA SER A 420 4.00 3.23 -1.17
C SER A 420 4.02 3.91 0.19
N SER A 421 4.02 5.25 0.22
CA SER A 421 3.90 6.01 1.47
C SER A 421 2.63 5.66 2.26
N THR A 422 1.59 5.19 1.56
CA THR A 422 0.35 4.67 2.14
C THR A 422 0.59 3.65 3.27
N PHE A 423 1.59 2.77 3.16
CA PHE A 423 1.83 1.74 4.19
C PHE A 423 2.41 2.29 5.49
N TYR A 424 2.95 3.51 5.46
CA TYR A 424 3.54 4.18 6.60
C TYR A 424 2.66 5.30 7.15
N THR A 425 1.53 5.59 6.50
CA THR A 425 0.68 6.73 6.78
C THR A 425 -0.69 6.21 7.21
N TRP A 426 -0.97 6.20 8.52
CA TRP A 426 -2.20 5.68 9.11
C TRP A 426 -2.75 6.64 10.17
#